data_AF-A0A914XY45-F1
#
_entry.id   AF-A0A914XY45-F1
#
_cell.length_a   1.000
_cell.length_b   1.000
_cell.length_c   1.000
_cell.angle_alpha   90.00
_cell.angle_beta   90.00
_cell.angle_gamma   90.00
#
_symmetry.space_group_name_H-M   'P 1'
#
loop_
_entity.id
_entity.type
_entity.pdbx_description
1 polymer ?
#
loop_
_entity_poly.entity_id
_entity_poly.type
_entity_poly.pdbx_seq_one_letter_code
_entity_poly.pdbx_strand_id
1 'polypeptide(L)'
;MSNFSGKKYDSNIILNLKNINPNILICIDLASLCSTSPINLSNLHNPDFVALSFYKIFGYPTGIGALLIRKAGKKFNPTGFFGGSVDFYNVETGEYILKENFEQKFEIGTPNYHGIDLLRYGFKDLKRFGLF
;
A
#
# COMPACT_ATOMS: atom_id res chain seq x y z
N MET A 1 5.84 -8.14 -10.59
CA MET A 1 6.01 -9.54 -11.06
C MET A 1 4.62 -10.16 -11.11
N SER A 2 4.25 -10.93 -12.13
CA SER A 2 2.99 -11.68 -12.09
C SER A 2 3.10 -12.81 -11.06
N ASN A 3 2.13 -12.94 -10.17
CA ASN A 3 2.04 -14.09 -9.26
C ASN A 3 1.71 -15.39 -9.99
N PHE A 4 1.09 -15.31 -11.18
CA PHE A 4 0.72 -16.46 -11.99
C PHE A 4 1.88 -16.93 -12.88
N SER A 5 2.50 -16.02 -13.63
CA SER A 5 3.52 -16.39 -14.63
C SER A 5 4.97 -16.14 -14.20
N GLY A 6 5.20 -15.52 -13.03
CA GLY A 6 6.54 -15.11 -12.59
C GLY A 6 7.17 -13.99 -13.42
N LYS A 7 6.48 -13.49 -14.46
CA LYS A 7 7.02 -12.44 -15.35
C LYS A 7 7.24 -11.13 -14.58
N LYS A 8 8.44 -10.57 -14.67
CA LYS A 8 8.73 -9.20 -14.26
C LYS A 8 8.47 -8.28 -15.45
N TYR A 9 7.58 -7.31 -15.28
CA TYR A 9 7.24 -6.35 -16.33
C TYR A 9 8.21 -5.19 -16.29
N ASP A 10 8.58 -4.68 -17.46
CA ASP A 10 9.40 -3.49 -17.59
C ASP A 10 8.65 -2.26 -17.04
N SER A 11 9.30 -1.50 -16.17
CA SER A 11 8.75 -0.29 -15.57
C SER A 11 8.54 0.84 -16.58
N ASN A 12 9.19 0.81 -17.76
CA ASN A 12 9.00 1.79 -18.83
C ASN A 12 7.54 1.91 -19.30
N ILE A 13 6.72 0.88 -19.07
CA ILE A 13 5.27 0.95 -19.33
C ILE A 13 4.61 2.14 -18.61
N ILE A 14 5.10 2.50 -17.43
CA ILE A 14 4.60 3.62 -16.62
C ILE A 14 4.83 4.95 -17.36
N LEU A 15 6.02 5.13 -17.94
CA LEU A 15 6.34 6.31 -18.74
C LEU A 15 5.48 6.36 -20.00
N ASN A 16 5.33 5.24 -20.71
CA ASN A 16 4.51 5.18 -21.92
C ASN A 16 3.05 5.55 -21.64
N LEU A 17 2.47 5.05 -20.54
CA LEU A 17 1.11 5.38 -20.13
C LEU A 17 0.98 6.88 -19.76
N LYS A 18 1.95 7.43 -19.02
CA LYS A 18 1.97 8.86 -18.67
C LYS A 18 2.18 9.77 -19.88
N ASN A 19 2.90 9.33 -20.91
CA ASN A 19 3.06 10.08 -22.16
C ASN A 19 1.74 10.15 -22.94
N ILE A 20 0.93 9.08 -22.93
CA ILE A 20 -0.38 9.06 -23.58
C ILE A 20 -1.38 9.93 -22.79
N ASN A 21 -1.41 9.78 -21.46
CA ASN A 21 -2.25 10.57 -20.59
C ASN A 21 -1.48 10.94 -19.32
N PRO A 22 -0.98 12.19 -19.21
CA PRO A 22 -0.24 12.65 -18.04
C PRO A 22 -1.02 12.52 -16.72
N ASN A 23 -2.35 12.56 -16.79
CA ASN A 23 -3.25 12.51 -15.65
C ASN A 23 -3.67 11.07 -15.26
N ILE A 24 -3.25 10.04 -16.01
CA ILE A 24 -3.59 8.65 -15.66
C ILE A 24 -3.03 8.30 -14.28
N LEU A 25 -3.82 7.65 -13.43
CA LEU A 25 -3.35 7.18 -12.12
C LEU A 25 -2.79 5.77 -12.25
N ILE A 26 -1.61 5.54 -11.69
CA ILE A 26 -0.92 4.26 -11.79
C ILE A 26 -0.77 3.64 -10.41
N CYS A 27 -1.42 2.49 -10.23
CA CYS A 27 -1.29 1.64 -9.06
C CYS A 27 -0.51 0.37 -9.43
N ILE A 28 0.52 0.04 -8.65
CA ILE A 28 1.32 -1.17 -8.83
C ILE A 28 1.08 -2.13 -7.66
N ASP A 29 0.67 -3.35 -7.98
CA ASP A 29 0.77 -4.48 -7.06
C ASP A 29 2.22 -4.99 -7.02
N LEU A 30 2.90 -4.72 -5.91
CA LEU A 30 4.26 -5.17 -5.65
C LEU A 30 4.35 -6.43 -4.78
N ALA A 31 3.22 -7.01 -4.37
CA ALA A 31 3.19 -8.05 -3.35
C ALA A 31 4.07 -9.27 -3.68
N SER A 32 4.17 -9.65 -4.95
CA SER A 32 5.04 -10.74 -5.42
C SER A 32 6.47 -10.28 -5.80
N LEU A 33 6.65 -9.01 -6.19
CA LEU A 33 7.98 -8.51 -6.54
C LEU A 33 8.81 -8.26 -5.27
N CYS A 34 8.17 -7.73 -4.21
CA CYS A 34 8.82 -7.47 -2.92
C CYS A 34 9.35 -8.75 -2.27
N SER A 35 8.77 -9.91 -2.57
CA SER A 35 9.18 -11.19 -1.99
C SER A 35 10.38 -11.84 -2.68
N THR A 36 10.75 -11.36 -3.87
CA THR A 36 11.77 -12.01 -4.71
C THR A 36 12.87 -11.07 -5.17
N SER A 37 12.78 -9.78 -4.85
CA SER A 37 13.73 -8.77 -5.30
C SER A 37 13.76 -7.57 -4.37
N PRO A 38 14.95 -6.99 -4.09
CA PRO A 38 15.02 -5.69 -3.43
C PRO A 38 14.38 -4.64 -4.32
N ILE A 39 13.55 -3.78 -3.74
CA ILE A 39 12.82 -2.75 -4.48
C ILE A 39 13.27 -1.37 -4.04
N ASN A 40 13.69 -0.57 -5.03
CA ASN A 40 13.79 0.86 -4.90
C ASN A 40 12.65 1.51 -5.71
N LEU A 41 11.70 2.15 -5.02
CA LEU A 41 10.54 2.79 -5.65
C LEU A 41 10.94 3.94 -6.59
N SER A 42 12.08 4.59 -6.36
CA SER A 42 12.60 5.63 -7.25
C SER A 42 12.92 5.10 -8.65
N ASN A 43 13.22 3.80 -8.78
CA ASN A 43 13.51 3.16 -10.07
C ASN A 43 12.24 2.77 -10.83
N LEU A 44 11.06 2.88 -10.23
CA LEU A 44 9.78 2.49 -10.83
C LEU A 44 9.05 3.67 -11.50
N HIS A 45 9.77 4.72 -11.90
CA HIS A 45 9.19 5.92 -12.53
C HIS A 45 8.04 6.57 -11.73
N ASN A 46 8.13 6.53 -10.39
CA ASN A 46 7.24 7.24 -9.48
C ASN A 46 5.73 6.95 -9.67
N PRO A 47 5.27 5.70 -9.45
CA PRO A 47 3.85 5.37 -9.47
C PRO A 47 3.07 6.20 -8.43
N ASP A 48 1.77 6.33 -8.64
CA ASP A 48 0.88 7.08 -7.73
C ASP A 48 0.58 6.25 -6.47
N PHE A 49 0.44 4.93 -6.65
CA PHE A 49 0.11 3.98 -5.60
C PHE A 49 0.93 2.70 -5.70
N VAL A 50 1.28 2.12 -4.56
CA VAL A 50 1.99 0.85 -4.46
C VAL A 50 1.37 -0.01 -3.37
N ALA A 51 0.85 -1.16 -3.73
CA ALA A 51 0.28 -2.13 -2.79
C ALA A 51 1.29 -3.24 -2.48
N LEU A 52 1.37 -3.64 -1.21
CA LEU A 52 2.28 -4.69 -0.76
C LEU A 52 1.67 -5.54 0.36
N SER A 53 2.11 -6.79 0.45
CA SER A 53 1.65 -7.78 1.43
C SER A 53 2.84 -8.33 2.18
N PHE A 54 2.87 -8.16 3.50
CA PHE A 54 4.01 -8.55 4.33
C PHE A 54 4.17 -10.06 4.44
N TYR A 55 3.06 -10.79 4.54
CA TYR A 55 3.07 -12.26 4.50
C TYR A 55 3.81 -12.81 3.28
N LYS A 56 3.68 -12.19 2.11
CA LYS A 56 4.40 -12.67 0.92
C LYS A 56 5.91 -12.47 1.00
N ILE A 57 6.37 -11.48 1.77
CA ILE A 57 7.79 -11.11 1.87
C ILE A 57 8.53 -12.04 2.83
N PHE A 58 7.98 -12.28 4.02
CA PHE A 58 8.65 -13.07 5.07
C PHE A 58 7.81 -14.22 5.65
N GLY A 59 6.61 -14.48 5.12
CA GLY A 59 5.80 -15.66 5.46
C GLY A 59 4.84 -15.52 6.66
N TYR A 60 4.82 -14.39 7.36
CA TYR A 60 3.96 -14.15 8.53
C TYR A 60 3.97 -12.66 8.90
N PRO A 61 2.95 -12.07 9.54
CA PRO A 61 1.62 -12.62 9.77
C PRO A 61 0.75 -12.48 8.51
N THR A 62 -0.29 -13.30 8.42
CA THR A 62 -1.34 -13.13 7.41
C THR A 62 -2.22 -11.91 7.74
N GLY A 63 -2.91 -11.38 6.73
CA GLY A 63 -3.90 -10.30 6.93
C GLY A 63 -3.33 -8.90 7.09
N ILE A 64 -2.02 -8.69 6.92
CA ILE A 64 -1.41 -7.35 6.99
C ILE A 64 -0.64 -7.04 5.70
N GLY A 65 -0.87 -5.83 5.20
CA GLY A 65 -0.20 -5.23 4.06
C GLY A 65 -0.07 -3.72 4.25
N ALA A 66 0.36 -3.05 3.20
CA ALA A 66 0.34 -1.59 3.16
C ALA A 66 -0.01 -1.09 1.75
N LEU A 67 -0.57 0.12 1.71
CA LEU A 67 -0.72 0.90 0.50
C LEU A 67 0.12 2.16 0.66
N LEU A 68 1.16 2.29 -0.15
CA LEU A 68 1.96 3.51 -0.22
C LEU A 68 1.31 4.44 -1.23
N ILE A 69 1.05 5.67 -0.80
CA ILE A 69 0.47 6.72 -1.65
C ILE A 69 1.50 7.82 -1.79
N ARG A 70 1.81 8.18 -3.04
CA ARG A 70 2.73 9.29 -3.31
C ARG A 70 2.14 10.58 -2.74
N LYS A 71 2.97 11.46 -2.14
CA LYS A 71 2.49 12.71 -1.52
C LYS A 71 1.63 13.58 -2.45
N ALA A 72 1.95 13.60 -3.75
CA ALA A 72 1.16 14.30 -4.77
C ALA A 72 -0.28 13.74 -4.90
N GLY A 73 -0.49 12.48 -4.55
CA GLY A 73 -1.78 11.79 -4.46
C GLY A 73 -2.53 12.03 -3.14
N LYS A 74 -2.06 12.88 -2.21
CA LYS A 74 -2.80 13.16 -0.96
C LYS A 74 -4.16 13.83 -1.16
N LYS A 75 -4.56 14.11 -2.41
CA LYS A 75 -5.86 14.69 -2.77
C LYS A 75 -6.99 13.66 -2.76
N PHE A 76 -6.70 12.36 -2.64
CA PHE A 76 -7.73 11.32 -2.57
C PHE A 76 -8.38 11.28 -1.19
N ASN A 77 -9.70 11.21 -1.16
CA ASN A 77 -10.45 10.86 0.04
C ASN A 77 -11.17 9.53 -0.22
N PRO A 78 -11.41 8.72 0.82
CA PRO A 78 -12.27 7.54 0.69
C PRO A 78 -13.68 7.97 0.27
N THR A 79 -14.38 7.10 -0.46
CA THR A 79 -15.75 7.35 -0.94
C THR A 79 -16.82 7.18 0.14
N GLY A 80 -16.41 6.88 1.37
CA GLY A 80 -17.29 6.72 2.52
C GLY A 80 -16.48 6.60 3.80
N PHE A 81 -17.14 6.19 4.87
CA PHE A 81 -16.51 5.95 6.15
C PHE A 81 -16.74 4.54 6.66
N PHE A 82 -15.89 4.13 7.58
CA PHE A 82 -16.07 2.92 8.37
C PHE A 82 -15.64 3.21 9.80
N GLY A 83 -16.00 2.34 10.75
CA GLY A 83 -15.46 2.44 12.11
C GLY A 83 -13.93 2.51 12.04
N GLY A 84 -13.29 3.40 12.78
CA GLY A 84 -11.83 3.64 12.70
C GLY A 84 -11.40 4.78 11.79
N SER A 85 -12.15 5.11 10.73
CA SER A 85 -11.78 6.18 9.78
C SER A 85 -12.41 7.55 10.06
N VAL A 86 -13.31 7.62 11.05
CA VAL A 86 -14.05 8.82 11.45
C VAL A 86 -13.78 9.19 12.90
N ASP A 87 -13.89 10.49 13.19
CA ASP A 87 -13.97 11.03 14.54
C ASP A 87 -15.44 11.22 14.97
N PHE A 88 -16.37 11.32 14.02
CA PHE A 88 -17.79 11.52 14.29
C PHE A 88 -18.69 10.93 13.21
N TYR A 89 -19.85 10.43 13.61
CA TYR A 89 -20.96 10.06 12.73
C TYR A 89 -22.31 10.40 13.39
N ASN A 90 -23.19 11.06 12.65
CA ASN A 90 -24.57 11.33 13.06
C ASN A 90 -25.52 10.34 12.39
N VAL A 91 -26.23 9.56 13.20
CA VAL A 91 -27.18 8.55 12.72
C VAL A 91 -28.44 9.17 12.10
N GLU A 92 -28.87 10.34 12.59
CA GLU A 92 -30.09 11.01 12.12
C GLU A 92 -29.88 11.72 10.78
N THR A 93 -28.75 12.43 10.62
CA THR A 93 -28.45 13.21 9.41
C THR A 93 -27.61 12.44 8.39
N GLY A 94 -26.92 11.38 8.81
CA GLY A 94 -25.96 10.65 7.98
C GLY A 94 -24.61 11.36 7.81
N GLU A 95 -24.40 12.50 8.45
CA GLU A 95 -23.15 13.26 8.38
C GLU A 95 -22.02 12.57 9.13
N TYR A 96 -20.79 12.67 8.60
CA TYR A 96 -19.60 12.12 9.24
C TYR A 96 -18.40 13.04 9.07
N ILE A 97 -17.47 12.95 10.03
CA ILE A 97 -16.19 13.66 9.99
C ILE A 97 -15.08 12.61 9.93
N LEU A 98 -14.39 12.55 8.80
CA LEU A 98 -13.19 11.72 8.64
C LEU A 98 -12.06 12.25 9.52
N LYS A 99 -11.18 11.34 9.97
CA LYS A 99 -9.96 11.71 10.70
C LYS A 99 -9.09 12.68 9.90
N GLU A 100 -8.43 13.61 10.59
CA GLU A 100 -7.56 14.60 9.95
C GLU A 100 -6.36 13.94 9.26
N ASN A 101 -5.73 12.97 9.94
CA ASN A 101 -4.58 12.24 9.41
C ASN A 101 -4.96 11.46 8.16
N PHE A 102 -4.25 11.72 7.08
CA PHE A 102 -4.56 11.20 5.75
C PHE A 102 -4.66 9.68 5.71
N GLU A 103 -3.69 8.97 6.29
CA GLU A 103 -3.64 7.52 6.34
C GLU A 103 -4.80 6.92 7.13
N GLN A 104 -5.19 7.54 8.24
CA GLN A 104 -6.26 7.04 9.11
C GLN A 104 -7.63 7.08 8.43
N LYS A 105 -7.83 7.94 7.43
CA LYS A 105 -9.03 7.95 6.59
C LYS A 105 -9.23 6.62 5.83
N PHE A 106 -8.16 5.89 5.57
CA PHE A 106 -8.16 4.62 4.84
C PHE A 106 -7.98 3.40 5.75
N GLU A 107 -7.73 3.59 7.04
CA GLU A 107 -7.61 2.53 8.03
C GLU A 107 -9.00 2.19 8.59
N ILE A 108 -9.60 1.16 8.00
CA ILE A 108 -10.91 0.68 8.39
C ILE A 108 -10.78 -0.29 9.58
N GLY A 109 -11.54 -0.02 10.62
CA GLY A 109 -11.70 -0.83 11.81
C GLY A 109 -10.64 -0.56 12.87
N THR A 110 -10.60 -1.45 13.86
CA THR A 110 -9.48 -1.52 14.79
C THR A 110 -8.32 -2.26 14.13
N PRO A 111 -7.13 -1.66 14.00
CA PRO A 111 -5.98 -2.34 13.41
C PRO A 111 -5.58 -3.60 14.19
N ASN A 112 -5.04 -4.60 13.48
CA ASN A 112 -4.46 -5.78 14.12
C ASN A 112 -3.10 -5.42 14.76
N TYR A 113 -3.13 -4.83 15.95
CA TYR A 113 -1.94 -4.35 16.66
C TYR A 113 -0.90 -5.45 16.87
N HIS A 114 -1.33 -6.68 17.19
CA HIS A 114 -0.42 -7.80 17.38
C HIS A 114 0.27 -8.20 16.08
N GLY A 115 -0.47 -8.30 14.97
CA GLY A 115 0.17 -8.58 13.69
C GLY A 115 1.11 -7.45 13.22
N ILE A 116 0.76 -6.18 13.49
CA ILE A 116 1.64 -5.05 13.20
C ILE A 116 2.93 -5.17 14.02
N ASP A 117 2.83 -5.56 15.29
CA ASP A 117 3.97 -5.84 16.15
C ASP A 117 4.89 -6.90 15.54
N LEU A 118 4.33 -7.99 15.02
CA LEU A 118 5.08 -9.10 14.43
C LEU A 118 5.93 -8.71 13.22
N LEU A 119 5.56 -7.66 12.47
CA LEU A 119 6.33 -7.18 11.32
C LEU A 119 7.78 -6.85 11.69
N ARG A 120 8.04 -6.42 12.93
CA ARG A 120 9.40 -6.10 13.41
C ARG A 120 10.34 -7.30 13.32
N TYR A 121 9.82 -8.53 13.51
CA TYR A 121 10.62 -9.75 13.43
C TYR A 121 10.89 -10.12 11.98
N GLY A 122 9.88 -10.00 11.11
CA GLY A 122 10.06 -10.21 9.67
C GLY A 122 11.15 -9.31 9.07
N PHE A 123 11.16 -8.01 9.43
CA PHE A 123 12.23 -7.10 8.99
C PHE A 123 13.60 -7.43 9.60
N LYS A 124 13.66 -7.93 10.83
CA LYS A 124 14.92 -8.40 11.44
C LYS A 124 15.46 -9.63 10.72
N ASP A 125 14.61 -10.58 10.38
CA ASP A 125 14.98 -11.79 9.64
C ASP A 125 15.54 -11.43 8.26
N LEU A 126 14.87 -10.54 7.53
CA LEU A 126 15.34 -10.05 6.24
C LEU A 126 16.77 -9.46 6.31
N LYS A 127 17.06 -8.65 7.34
CA LYS A 127 18.41 -8.12 7.58
C LYS A 127 19.40 -9.21 7.96
N ARG A 128 19.00 -10.16 8.82
CA ARG A 128 19.84 -11.28 9.26
C ARG A 128 20.29 -12.16 8.08
N PHE A 129 19.42 -12.34 7.08
CA PHE A 129 19.72 -13.12 5.88
C PHE A 129 20.39 -12.31 4.76
N GLY A 130 20.70 -11.03 4.98
CA GLY A 130 21.39 -10.19 4.00
C GLY A 130 20.53 -9.84 2.76
N LEU A 131 19.21 -9.87 2.90
CA LEU A 131 18.29 -9.53 1.81
C LEU A 131 18.08 -8.00 1.68
N PHE A 132 18.55 -7.21 2.66
CA PHE A 132 18.54 -5.74 2.72
C PHE A 132 19.63 -5.21 3.65
#